data_AF-A0AA35RYX0-F1
#
_entry.id   AF-A0AA35RYX0-F1
#
_cell.length_a   1.000
_cell.length_b   1.000
_cell.length_c   1.000
_cell.angle_alpha   90.00
_cell.angle_beta   90.00
_cell.angle_gamma   90.00
#
_symmetry.space_group_name_H-M   'P 1'
#
loop_
_entity.id
_entity.type
_entity.pdbx_description
1 polymer ?
#
loop_
_entity_poly.entity_id
_entity_poly.type
_entity_poly.pdbx_seq_one_letter_code
_entity_poly.pdbx_strand_id
1 'polypeptide(L)' 'MGGELLSKVSRQFAMFYGQSCGGLPDLTLWNPSTNTCKFVEVKGPGDRLSNKQIVWLSRLASWGCQVEVCRVKAQTR' A
#
# COMPACT_ATOMS: atom_id res chain seq x y z
N MET A 1 -12.33 -4.21 -3.00
CA MET A 1 -11.25 -4.72 -2.11
C MET A 1 -11.28 -6.25 -1.97
N GLY A 2 -12.45 -6.90 -1.97
CA GLY A 2 -12.57 -8.37 -2.13
C GLY A 2 -12.18 -9.18 -0.88
N GLY A 3 -12.88 -10.31 -0.63
CA GLY A 3 -12.66 -11.12 0.57
C GLY A 3 -11.31 -11.85 0.61
N GLU A 4 -10.80 -12.27 -0.55
CA GLU A 4 -9.50 -12.97 -0.64
C GLU A 4 -8.33 -12.08 -0.19
N LEU A 5 -8.31 -10.82 -0.63
CA LEU A 5 -7.27 -9.87 -0.25
C LEU A 5 -7.32 -9.58 1.25
N LEU A 6 -8.52 -9.33 1.79
CA LEU A 6 -8.70 -9.11 3.22
C LEU A 6 -8.20 -10.31 4.03
N SER A 7 -8.52 -11.54 3.61
CA SER A 7 -8.01 -12.75 4.24
C SER A 7 -6.48 -12.80 4.29
N LYS A 8 -5.80 -12.45 3.18
CA LYS A 8 -4.33 -12.41 3.11
C LYS A 8 -3.74 -11.35 4.05
N VAL A 9 -4.30 -10.14 4.08
CA VAL A 9 -3.87 -9.06 4.98
C VAL A 9 -4.09 -9.45 6.45
N SER A 10 -5.29 -9.95 6.79
CA SER A 10 -5.61 -10.41 8.14
C SER A 10 -4.68 -11.54 8.59
N ARG A 11 -4.40 -12.51 7.72
CA ARG A 11 -3.43 -13.59 8.01
C ARG A 11 -2.02 -13.04 8.23
N GLN A 12 -1.59 -12.06 7.44
CA GLN A 12 -0.28 -11.43 7.61
C GLN A 12 -0.15 -10.76 8.98
N PHE A 13 -1.20 -10.06 9.43
CA PHE A 13 -1.24 -9.48 10.77
C PHE A 13 -1.28 -10.53 11.87
N ALA A 14 -2.11 -11.55 11.74
CA ALA A 14 -2.24 -12.61 12.75
C ALA A 14 -0.93 -13.38 12.96
N MET A 15 -0.20 -13.66 11.87
CA MET A 15 1.03 -14.46 11.92
C MET A 15 2.28 -13.65 12.25
N PHE A 16 2.32 -12.37 11.84
CA PHE A 16 3.54 -11.56 11.87
C PHE A 16 3.26 -10.13 12.34
N TYR A 17 2.47 -9.96 13.40
CA TYR A 17 2.03 -8.65 13.88
C TYR A 17 3.21 -7.70 14.09
N GLY A 18 4.23 -8.07 14.87
CA GLY A 18 5.36 -7.19 15.17
C GLY A 18 6.15 -6.72 13.93
N GLN A 19 6.32 -7.59 12.93
CA GLN A 19 7.03 -7.25 11.69
C GLN A 19 6.13 -6.51 10.68
N SER A 20 4.83 -6.78 10.71
CA SER A 20 3.84 -6.24 9.76
C SER A 20 3.15 -4.99 10.27
N CYS A 21 3.33 -4.65 11.55
CA CYS A 21 2.98 -3.37 12.13
C CYS A 21 3.85 -2.26 11.54
N GLY A 22 3.21 -1.42 10.73
CA GLY A 22 3.82 -0.30 10.03
C GLY A 22 4.19 -0.62 8.58
N GLY A 23 4.19 0.43 7.75
CA GLY A 23 4.56 0.36 6.34
C GLY A 23 3.44 -0.07 5.39
N LEU A 24 2.20 -0.20 5.86
CA LEU A 24 1.06 -0.23 4.95
C LEU A 24 1.00 1.08 4.13
N PRO A 25 0.53 1.04 2.88
CA PRO A 25 0.39 2.23 2.05
C PRO A 25 -0.54 3.27 2.68
N ASP A 26 -0.18 4.55 2.55
CA ASP A 26 -0.92 5.68 3.13
C ASP A 26 -2.39 5.73 2.68
N LEU A 27 -2.63 5.44 1.40
CA LEU A 27 -3.95 5.59 0.79
C LEU A 27 -4.43 4.27 0.19
N THR A 28 -5.74 4.05 0.30
CA THR A 28 -6.46 3.05 -0.46
C THR A 28 -7.53 3.76 -1.29
N LEU A 29 -7.36 3.76 -2.60
CA LEU A 29 -8.30 4.33 -3.56
C LEU A 29 -9.20 3.23 -4.11
N TRP A 30 -10.49 3.50 -4.29
CA TRP A 30 -11.42 2.55 -4.90
C TRP A 30 -12.35 3.24 -5.90
N ASN A 31 -12.74 2.50 -6.93
CA ASN A 31 -13.76 2.91 -7.87
C ASN A 31 -14.94 1.93 -7.78
N PRO A 32 -16.10 2.35 -7.24
CA PRO A 32 -17.27 1.48 -7.12
C PRO A 32 -17.81 0.98 -8.47
N SER A 33 -17.74 1.81 -9.51
CA SER A 33 -18.29 1.49 -10.84
C SER A 33 -17.49 0.40 -11.54
N THR A 34 -16.17 0.36 -11.34
CA THR A 34 -15.29 -0.69 -11.89
C THR A 34 -14.93 -1.77 -10.86
N ASN A 35 -15.39 -1.62 -9.62
CA ASN A 35 -15.04 -2.44 -8.47
C ASN A 35 -13.52 -2.67 -8.30
N THR A 36 -12.71 -1.66 -8.65
CA THR A 36 -11.24 -1.73 -8.56
C THR A 36 -10.73 -1.03 -7.31
N CYS A 37 -9.54 -1.42 -6.87
CA CYS A 37 -8.86 -0.86 -5.71
C CYS A 37 -7.38 -0.67 -6.05
N LYS A 38 -6.81 0.45 -5.61
CA LYS A 38 -5.39 0.78 -5.75
C LYS A 38 -4.84 1.22 -4.39
N PHE A 39 -3.69 0.69 -4.02
CA PHE A 39 -2.96 1.11 -2.83
C PHE A 39 -1.85 2.07 -3.22
N VAL A 40 -1.76 3.21 -2.54
CA VAL A 40 -0.83 4.28 -2.89
C VAL A 40 -0.04 4.69 -1.67
N GLU A 41 1.28 4.68 -1.81
CA GLU A 41 2.22 5.26 -0.84
C GLU A 41 2.63 6.65 -1.35
N VAL A 42 2.46 7.67 -0.53
CA VAL A 42 2.72 9.07 -0.91
C VAL A 42 4.07 9.50 -0.36
N LYS A 43 4.92 10.07 -1.22
CA LYS A 43 6.25 10.55 -0.86
C LYS A 43 6.40 12.02 -1.20
N GLY A 44 6.64 12.82 -0.17
CA GLY A 44 6.96 14.24 -0.31
C GLY A 44 8.37 14.48 -0.87
N PRO A 45 8.74 15.75 -1.10
CA PRO A 45 10.08 16.10 -1.56
C PRO A 45 11.16 15.57 -0.62
N GLY A 46 12.10 14.78 -1.15
CA GLY A 46 13.20 14.19 -0.39
C GLY A 46 12.84 12.92 0.41
N ASP A 47 11.57 12.55 0.50
CA ASP A 47 11.14 11.34 1.21
C ASP A 47 11.41 10.06 0.39
N ARG A 48 11.76 8.98 1.10
CA ARG A 48 12.12 7.68 0.53
C ARG A 48 11.23 6.59 1.13
N LEU A 49 11.08 5.50 0.39
CA LEU A 49 10.41 4.31 0.91
C LEU A 49 11.27 3.68 2.02
N SER A 50 10.64 3.36 3.14
CA SER A 50 11.23 2.49 4.15
C SER A 50 11.21 1.03 3.69
N ASN A 51 12.07 0.19 4.27
CA ASN A 51 12.11 -1.25 3.95
C ASN A 51 10.76 -1.93 4.21
N LYS A 52 10.05 -1.55 5.28
CA LYS A 52 8.71 -2.08 5.59
C LYS A 52 7.69 -1.72 4.51
N GLN A 53 7.73 -0.49 4.00
CA GLN A 53 6.87 -0.05 2.90
C GLN A 53 7.15 -0.82 1.61
N ILE A 54 8.43 -1.02 1.27
CA ILE A 54 8.82 -1.82 0.10
C ILE A 54 8.27 -3.26 0.20
N VAL A 55 8.39 -3.89 1.37
CA VAL A 55 7.87 -5.24 1.60
C VAL A 55 6.35 -5.29 1.44
N TRP A 56 5.63 -4.32 1.98
CA TRP A 56 4.17 -4.25 1.84
C TRP A 56 3.72 -4.02 0.41
N LEU A 57 4.33 -3.06 -0.31
CA LEU A 57 4.03 -2.81 -1.72
C LEU A 57 4.30 -4.05 -2.58
N SER A 58 5.42 -4.74 -2.33
CA SER A 58 5.77 -5.99 -3.02
C SER A 58 4.77 -7.11 -2.76
N ARG A 59 4.30 -7.29 -1.51
CA ARG A 59 3.26 -8.28 -1.19
C ARG A 59 1.92 -7.95 -1.82
N LEU A 60 1.48 -6.70 -1.73
CA LEU A 60 0.21 -6.29 -2.33
C LEU A 60 0.24 -6.52 -3.85
N ALA A 61 1.34 -6.18 -4.51
CA ALA A 61 1.54 -6.46 -5.93
C ALA A 61 1.52 -7.97 -6.24
N SER A 62 2.21 -8.80 -5.44
CA SER A 62 2.23 -10.25 -5.65
C SER A 62 0.88 -10.93 -5.36
N TRP A 63 0.01 -10.28 -4.59
CA TRP A 63 -1.38 -10.68 -4.41
C TRP A 63 -2.33 -10.16 -5.49
N GLY A 64 -1.80 -9.51 -6.53
CA GLY A 64 -2.57 -9.00 -7.67
C GLY A 64 -3.19 -7.62 -7.45
N CYS A 65 -2.80 -6.89 -6.41
CA CYS A 65 -3.31 -5.54 -6.17
C CYS A 65 -2.60 -4.52 -7.06
N GLN A 66 -3.32 -3.49 -7.47
CA GLN A 66 -2.70 -2.30 -8.04
C GLN A 66 -2.00 -1.52 -6.93
N VAL A 67 -0.71 -1.26 -7.10
CA VAL A 67 0.11 -0.49 -6.16
C VAL A 67 0.81 0.64 -6.88
N GLU A 68 0.99 1.78 -6.19
CA GLU A 68 1.66 2.94 -6.76
C GLU A 68 2.43 3.72 -5.69
N VAL A 69 3.51 4.39 -6.10
CA VAL A 69 4.24 5.35 -5.25
C VAL A 69 4.05 6.74 -5.85
N CYS A 70 3.22 7.55 -5.21
CA CYS A 70 2.91 8.92 -5.64
C CYS A 70 3.97 9.88 -5.10
N ARG A 71 4.75 10.51 -5.98
CA ARG A 71 5.77 11.49 -5.60
C ARG A 71 5.25 12.90 -5.78
N VAL A 72 5.10 13.63 -4.68
CA VAL A 72 4.66 15.02 -4.66
C VAL A 72 5.87 15.94 -4.77
N LYS A 73 5.79 16.94 -5.65
CA LYS A 73 6.81 17.98 -5.81
C LYS A 73 6.32 19.26 -5.15
N ALA A 74 7.22 19.95 -4.43
CA ALA A 74 6.95 21.31 -3.99
C ALA A 74 6.90 22.24 -5.20
N GLN A 75 5.87 23.08 -5.27
CA GLN A 75 5.79 24.13 -6.27
C GLN A 75 6.40 25.40 -5.67
N THR A 76 7.57 25.80 -6.17
CA THR A 76 8.14 27.12 -5.88
C THR A 76 7.44 28.14 -6.76
N ARG A 77 6.92 29.21 -6.15
CA ARG A 77 6.34 30.36 -6.89
C ARG A 77 7.43 31.16 -7.57
#